data_AF-S9SRV8-F1
#
_entry.id   AF-S9SRV8-F1
#
_cell.length_a   1.000
_cell.length_b   1.000
_cell.length_c   1.000
_cell.angle_alpha   90.00
_cell.angle_beta   90.00
_cell.angle_gamma   90.00
#
_symmetry.space_group_name_H-M   'P 1'
#
loop_
_entity.id
_entity.type
_entity.pdbx_description
1 polymer ?
#
loop_
_entity_poly.entity_id
_entity_poly.type
_entity_poly.pdbx_seq_one_letter_code
_entity_poly.pdbx_strand_id
1 'polypeptide(L)' 'MDDQQKEQLRERLKKINEAIDAVMFGGQEYTIDNRRLRRADLGTLLAERDRIERQLAIIDNNGIFTAAAFWRR' A
#
# COMPACT_ATOMS: atom_id res chain seq x y z
N MET A 1 -3.00 -20.73 -9.36
CA MET A 1 -1.91 -19.79 -9.69
C MET A 1 -2.03 -18.50 -8.88
N ASP A 2 -3.19 -18.25 -8.28
CA ASP A 2 -3.54 -17.03 -7.56
C ASP A 2 -2.86 -16.92 -6.18
N ASP A 3 -2.54 -18.05 -5.53
CA ASP A 3 -1.91 -18.07 -4.20
C ASP A 3 -0.51 -17.43 -4.19
N GLN A 4 0.29 -17.66 -5.24
CA GLN A 4 1.62 -17.06 -5.35
C GLN A 4 1.53 -15.54 -5.58
N GLN A 5 0.55 -15.09 -6.37
CA GLN A 5 0.32 -13.66 -6.60
C GLN A 5 -0.21 -12.97 -5.33
N LYS A 6 -1.09 -13.65 -4.59
CA LYS A 6 -1.61 -13.18 -3.30
C LYS A 6 -0.49 -13.01 -2.28
N GLU A 7 0.45 -13.94 -2.20
CA GLU A 7 1.59 -13.84 -1.29
C GLU A 7 2.52 -12.67 -1.66
N GLN A 8 2.83 -12.51 -2.95
CA GLN A 8 3.63 -11.36 -3.42
C GLN A 8 2.96 -10.01 -3.12
N LEU A 9 1.63 -9.92 -3.26
CA LEU A 9 0.88 -8.72 -2.91
C LEU A 9 0.91 -8.44 -1.40
N ARG A 10 0.85 -9.48 -0.55
CA ARG A 10 0.98 -9.33 0.91
C ARG A 10 2.37 -8.87 1.32
N GLU A 11 3.42 -9.44 0.75
CA GLU A 11 4.79 -8.97 1.00
C GLU A 11 4.97 -7.52 0.59
N ARG A 12 4.42 -7.13 -0.57
CA ARG A 12 4.49 -5.74 -1.04
C ARG A 12 3.67 -4.80 -0.15
N LEU A 13 2.51 -5.22 0.32
CA LEU A 13 1.69 -4.47 1.28
C LEU A 13 2.47 -4.22 2.59
N LYS A 14 3.16 -5.24 3.10
CA LYS A 14 3.99 -5.13 4.30
C LYS A 14 5.08 -4.07 4.14
N LYS A 15 5.83 -4.10 3.03
CA LYS A 15 6.89 -3.11 2.74
C LYS A 15 6.34 -1.68 2.64
N ILE A 16 5.14 -1.51 2.07
CA ILE A 16 4.48 -0.21 1.99
C ILE A 16 4.06 0.28 3.38
N ASN A 17 3.52 -0.59 4.23
CA ASN A 17 3.16 -0.23 5.60
C ASN A 17 4.40 0.17 6.42
N GLU A 18 5.51 -0.57 6.29
CA GLU A 18 6.79 -0.20 6.91
C GLU A 18 7.29 1.18 6.43
N ALA A 19 7.15 1.47 5.13
CA ALA A 19 7.49 2.77 4.57
C ALA A 19 6.56 3.90 5.08
N ILE A 20 5.27 3.63 5.21
CA ILE A 20 4.28 4.55 5.78
C ILE A 20 4.63 4.86 7.24
N ASP A 21 4.85 3.84 8.05
CA ASP A 21 5.21 3.99 9.46
C ASP A 21 6.50 4.79 9.60
N ALA A 22 7.51 4.48 8.79
CA ALA A 22 8.77 5.20 8.80
C ALA A 22 8.63 6.68 8.42
N VAL A 23 7.72 7.02 7.51
CA VAL A 23 7.41 8.41 7.13
C VAL A 23 6.51 9.11 8.16
N MET A 24 5.58 8.39 8.79
CA MET A 24 4.66 8.94 9.79
C MET A 24 5.37 9.24 11.10
N PHE A 25 6.19 8.31 11.60
CA PHE A 25 6.89 8.39 12.87
C PHE A 25 8.32 8.94 12.75
N GLY A 26 8.98 8.75 11.59
CA GLY A 26 10.35 9.19 11.33
C GLY A 26 10.43 10.55 10.64
N GLY A 27 10.07 11.63 11.34
CA GLY A 27 10.45 12.99 10.93
C GLY A 27 10.02 13.39 9.50
N GLN A 28 10.75 14.34 8.90
CA GLN A 28 10.40 14.92 7.59
C GLN A 28 10.93 14.09 6.39
N GLU A 29 11.92 13.21 6.61
CA GLU A 29 12.61 12.37 5.62
C GLU A 29 13.05 11.03 6.22
N TYR A 30 12.77 9.91 5.54
CA TYR A 30 13.24 8.56 5.86
C TYR A 30 13.91 7.90 4.65
N THR A 31 14.88 7.01 4.84
CA THR A 31 15.57 6.31 3.74
C THR A 31 15.28 4.81 3.77
N ILE A 32 14.61 4.28 2.75
CA ILE A 32 14.43 2.83 2.51
C ILE A 32 15.23 2.44 1.27
N ASP A 33 16.10 1.44 1.37
CA ASP A 33 16.80 0.83 0.23
C ASP A 33 17.33 1.86 -0.78
N ASN A 34 18.08 2.85 -0.28
CA ASN A 34 18.68 3.93 -1.07
C ASN A 34 17.69 4.94 -1.70
N ARG A 35 16.40 4.89 -1.36
CA ARG A 35 15.37 5.87 -1.72
C ARG A 35 15.01 6.72 -0.52
N ARG A 36 15.14 8.04 -0.66
CA ARG A 36 14.62 9.01 0.32
C ARG A 36 13.12 9.15 0.10
N LEU A 37 12.33 8.80 1.11
CA LEU A 37 10.89 8.99 1.17
C LEU A 37 10.60 10.17 2.10
N ARG A 38 9.81 11.12 1.61
CA ARG A 38 9.37 12.29 2.36
C ARG A 38 7.94 12.11 2.84
N ARG A 39 7.55 12.89 3.86
CA ARG A 39 6.13 13.03 4.24
C ARG A 39 5.24 13.47 3.09
N ALA A 40 5.78 14.22 2.12
CA ALA A 40 5.06 14.58 0.89
C ALA A 40 4.70 13.36 0.01
N ASP A 41 5.45 12.26 0.10
CA ASP A 41 5.21 11.03 -0.67
C ASP A 41 4.21 10.10 0.03
N LEU A 42 3.75 10.45 1.23
CA LEU A 42 2.79 9.66 2.02
C LEU A 42 1.48 9.43 1.25
N GLY A 43 1.01 10.44 0.50
CA GLY A 43 -0.18 10.29 -0.34
C GLY A 43 -0.02 9.21 -1.42
N THR A 44 1.17 9.12 -2.02
CA THR A 44 1.51 8.08 -3.00
C THR A 44 1.58 6.69 -2.37
N LEU A 45 2.16 6.58 -1.17
CA LEU A 45 2.24 5.31 -0.43
C LEU A 45 0.85 4.81 -0.03
N LEU A 46 -0.02 5.69 0.47
CA LEU A 46 -1.40 5.35 0.83
C LEU A 46 -2.21 4.92 -0.40
N ALA A 47 -2.06 5.61 -1.53
CA ALA A 47 -2.75 5.23 -2.76
C ALA A 47 -2.32 3.85 -3.28
N GLU A 48 -1.02 3.52 -3.18
CA GLU A 48 -0.50 2.22 -3.58
C GLU A 48 -0.95 1.11 -2.59
N ARG A 49 -1.01 1.40 -1.28
CA ARG A 49 -1.58 0.49 -0.27
C ARG A 49 -3.03 0.13 -0.62
N ASP A 50 -3.87 1.14 -0.82
CA ASP A 50 -5.29 0.96 -1.15
C ASP A 50 -5.50 0.22 -2.49
N ARG A 51 -4.55 0.35 -3.43
CA ARG A 51 -4.58 -0.40 -4.70
C ARG A 51 -4.26 -1.88 -4.50
N ILE A 52 -3.31 -2.21 -3.62
CA ILE A 52 -2.93 -3.60 -3.33
C ILE A 52 -4.03 -4.29 -2.50
N GLU A 53 -4.59 -3.60 -1.51
CA GLU A 53 -5.71 -4.12 -0.73
C GLU A 53 -6.92 -4.42 -1.62
N ARG A 54 -7.22 -3.55 -2.61
CA ARG A 54 -8.23 -3.84 -3.63
C ARG A 54 -7.90 -5.06 -4.46
N GLN A 55 -6.65 -5.24 -4.90
CA GLN A 55 -6.26 -6.43 -5.66
C GLN A 55 -6.40 -7.70 -4.81
N LEU A 56 -5.99 -7.67 -3.55
CA LEU A 56 -6.16 -8.77 -2.61
C LEU A 56 -7.64 -9.09 -2.39
N ALA A 57 -8.49 -8.07 -2.21
CA ALA A 57 -9.93 -8.24 -2.07
C ALA A 57 -10.58 -8.82 -3.33
N ILE A 58 -10.13 -8.41 -4.53
CA ILE A 58 -10.62 -8.98 -5.80
C ILE A 58 -10.24 -10.46 -5.92
N ILE A 59 -8.99 -10.81 -5.58
CA ILE A 59 -8.50 -12.20 -5.58
C ILE A 59 -9.26 -13.04 -4.56
N ASP A 60 -9.52 -12.49 -3.36
CA ASP A 60 -10.21 -13.22 -2.28
C ASP A 60 -11.72 -13.36 -2.48
N ASN A 61 -12.36 -12.41 -3.17
CA ASN A 61 -13.82 -12.40 -3.33
C ASN A 61 -14.32 -12.61 -4.76
N ASN A 62 -13.44 -12.96 -5.70
CA ASN A 62 -13.80 -13.24 -7.10
C ASN A 62 -14.76 -12.18 -7.70
N GLY A 63 -14.45 -10.88 -7.49
CA GLY A 63 -15.03 -9.78 -8.26
C GLY A 63 -16.22 -8.97 -7.70
N ILE A 64 -16.53 -8.97 -6.39
CA ILE A 64 -17.74 -8.27 -5.86
C ILE A 64 -17.48 -6.96 -5.06
N PHE A 65 -16.25 -6.47 -4.91
CA PHE A 65 -16.02 -5.21 -4.17
C PHE A 65 -15.84 -3.99 -5.08
N THR A 66 -16.95 -3.29 -5.25
CA THR A 66 -17.05 -1.93 -5.80
C THR A 66 -16.08 -0.99 -5.08
N ALA A 67 -15.33 -0.22 -5.88
CA ALA A 67 -14.47 0.88 -5.47
C ALA A 67 -15.27 2.08 -4.92
N ALA A 68 -16.13 1.83 -3.92
CA ALA A 68 -17.01 2.81 -3.29
C ALA A 68 -16.47 3.20 -1.91
N ALA A 69 -15.23 3.68 -1.87
CA ALA A 69 -14.67 4.42 -0.73
C ALA A 69 -13.54 5.31 -1.26
N PHE A 70 -13.84 6.28 -2.13
CA PHE A 70 -14.26 7.61 -1.69
C PHE A 70 -13.08 8.44 -1.21
N TRP A 71 -12.43 9.06 -2.18
CA TRP A 71 -11.73 10.32 -1.98
C TRP A 71 -12.79 11.39 -1.69
N ARG A 72 -13.13 11.57 -0.41
CA ARG A 72 -13.81 12.75 0.14
C ARG A 72 -13.15 12.92 1.51
N ARG A 73 -12.35 13.95 1.77
CA ARG A 73 -12.50 15.37 1.48
C ARG A 73 -11.13 16.05 1.60
#